data_AF-A0A9X6P7E5-F1
#
_entry.id   AF-A0A9X6P7E5-F1
#
_cell.length_a   1.000
_cell.length_b   1.000
_cell.length_c   1.000
_cell.angle_alpha   90.00
_cell.angle_beta   90.00
_cell.angle_gamma   90.00
#
_symmetry.space_group_name_H-M   'P 1'
#
loop_
_entity.id
_entity.type
_entity.pdbx_description
1 polymer ?
#
loop_
_entity_poly.entity_id
_entity_poly.type
_entity_poly.pdbx_seq_one_letter_code
_entity_poly.pdbx_strand_id
1 'polypeptide(L)'
;MNIKDLTTEQRNPKSLHIDSATPLEIVKIINQEDKKIADAVGTQDKEIAKAIEYASKRYREGGRLIYVGAGTSGRLGILDAVELVPTYRINPERAIGLIAGGQSAMFRAVEGAEDDPQLGEKDLKDLKLNEKDIVIGLAASGRTPYVIGCLKYANQVKALTISIACVKKSEIGKYADIAIEAVVGPEVITGSTRMKAGTAQKMILNMISTGVMIKQGKVYENVMVDVMPTNSKLVDRACRIIEVATGVSESVASDTLEKADMNVAVAITMLKTGVDKEKAMDILKECNGNISLVVNLY
;
A
#
# COMPACT_ATOMS: atom_id res chain seq x y z
N MET A 1 13.73 -22.23 -8.24
CA MET A 1 13.04 -22.13 -9.55
C MET A 1 14.02 -21.65 -10.60
N ASN A 2 14.02 -22.23 -11.81
CA ASN A 2 14.88 -21.74 -12.89
C ASN A 2 14.21 -20.56 -13.60
N ILE A 3 15.03 -19.60 -14.10
CA ILE A 3 14.57 -18.38 -14.78
C ILE A 3 13.67 -18.73 -15.98
N LYS A 4 14.09 -19.69 -16.81
CA LYS A 4 13.37 -20.14 -18.01
C LYS A 4 11.95 -20.68 -17.76
N ASP A 5 11.66 -21.11 -16.53
CA ASP A 5 10.38 -21.72 -16.17
C ASP A 5 9.40 -20.66 -15.61
N LEU A 6 9.86 -19.43 -15.37
CA LEU A 6 9.04 -18.35 -14.83
C LEU A 6 8.16 -17.74 -15.93
N THR A 7 6.86 -17.59 -15.64
CA THR A 7 5.92 -16.95 -16.57
C THR A 7 6.33 -15.51 -16.92
N THR A 8 7.03 -14.81 -16.01
CA THR A 8 7.56 -13.46 -16.24
C THR A 8 8.63 -13.39 -17.32
N GLU A 9 9.29 -14.51 -17.61
CA GLU A 9 10.41 -14.62 -18.56
C GLU A 9 10.00 -15.28 -19.89
N GLN A 10 8.72 -15.68 -20.01
CA GLN A 10 8.19 -16.26 -21.24
C GLN A 10 7.90 -15.16 -22.27
N ARG A 11 7.99 -15.51 -23.55
CA ARG A 11 7.58 -14.61 -24.65
C ARG A 11 6.06 -14.54 -24.71
N ASN A 12 5.52 -13.34 -24.95
CA ASN A 12 4.10 -13.16 -25.19
C ASN A 12 3.76 -13.39 -26.67
N PRO A 13 2.91 -14.39 -27.01
CA PRO A 13 2.55 -14.67 -28.40
C PRO A 13 1.81 -13.51 -29.08
N LYS A 14 1.16 -12.61 -28.32
CA LYS A 14 0.40 -11.47 -28.85
C LYS A 14 1.28 -10.27 -29.21
N SER A 15 2.57 -10.29 -28.86
CA SER A 15 3.52 -9.20 -29.15
C SER A 15 4.77 -9.67 -29.89
N LEU A 16 4.72 -10.83 -30.56
CA LEU A 16 5.88 -11.39 -31.26
C LEU A 16 6.52 -10.45 -32.29
N HIS A 17 5.71 -9.57 -32.89
CA HIS A 17 6.10 -8.64 -33.96
C HIS A 17 5.89 -7.17 -33.57
N ILE A 18 5.88 -6.86 -32.26
CA ILE A 18 5.61 -5.51 -31.74
C ILE A 18 6.62 -4.45 -32.23
N ASP A 19 7.81 -4.87 -32.64
CA ASP A 19 8.87 -4.05 -33.22
C ASP A 19 8.55 -3.52 -34.63
N SER A 20 7.69 -4.24 -35.36
CA SER A 20 7.21 -3.85 -36.70
C SER A 20 5.83 -3.18 -36.70
N ALA A 21 5.19 -3.08 -35.53
CA ALA A 21 3.86 -2.53 -35.38
C ALA A 21 3.86 -0.99 -35.48
N THR A 22 2.77 -0.43 -35.99
CA THR A 22 2.56 1.02 -35.95
C THR A 22 2.40 1.51 -34.50
N PRO A 23 2.64 2.80 -34.21
CA PRO A 23 2.45 3.33 -32.86
C PRO A 23 1.06 3.04 -32.25
N LEU A 24 0.00 3.10 -33.06
CA LEU A 24 -1.36 2.79 -32.60
C LEU A 24 -1.53 1.31 -32.24
N GLU A 25 -0.94 0.41 -33.02
CA GLU A 25 -0.97 -1.03 -32.74
C GLU A 25 -0.17 -1.37 -31.48
N ILE A 26 1.01 -0.75 -31.30
CA ILE A 26 1.81 -0.87 -30.06
C ILE A 26 0.95 -0.52 -28.84
N VAL A 27 0.28 0.64 -28.87
CA VAL A 27 -0.60 1.07 -27.76
C VAL A 27 -1.75 0.08 -27.53
N LYS A 28 -2.40 -0.41 -28.61
CA LYS A 28 -3.49 -1.41 -28.49
C LYS A 28 -3.02 -2.74 -27.91
N ILE A 29 -1.85 -3.23 -28.31
CA ILE A 29 -1.26 -4.46 -27.79
C ILE A 29 -0.98 -4.32 -26.29
N ILE A 30 -0.33 -3.22 -25.88
CA ILE A 30 -0.04 -2.93 -24.47
C ILE A 30 -1.34 -2.84 -23.67
N ASN A 31 -2.29 -2.01 -24.10
CA ASN A 31 -3.56 -1.81 -23.39
C ASN A 31 -4.37 -3.11 -23.25
N GLN A 32 -4.36 -3.97 -24.27
CA GLN A 32 -5.07 -5.24 -24.22
C GLN A 32 -4.44 -6.23 -23.22
N GLU A 33 -3.13 -6.15 -23.00
CA GLU A 33 -2.46 -6.88 -21.93
C GLU A 33 -2.76 -6.27 -20.55
N ASP A 34 -2.80 -4.94 -20.43
CA ASP A 34 -3.08 -4.24 -19.18
C ASP A 34 -4.48 -4.55 -18.61
N LYS A 35 -5.48 -4.77 -19.47
CA LYS A 35 -6.84 -5.16 -19.05
C LYS A 35 -6.86 -6.42 -18.17
N LYS A 36 -5.88 -7.31 -18.32
CA LYS A 36 -5.81 -8.57 -17.57
C LYS A 36 -5.29 -8.39 -16.14
N ILE A 37 -4.73 -7.23 -15.80
CA ILE A 37 -4.07 -7.00 -14.52
C ILE A 37 -5.08 -7.07 -13.39
N ALA A 38 -6.23 -6.40 -13.53
CA ALA A 38 -7.27 -6.37 -12.52
C ALA A 38 -7.81 -7.77 -12.21
N ASP A 39 -8.07 -8.58 -13.24
CA ASP A 39 -8.50 -9.97 -13.08
C ASP A 39 -7.46 -10.80 -12.31
N ALA A 40 -6.17 -10.64 -12.65
CA ALA A 40 -5.09 -11.34 -11.96
C ALA A 40 -4.98 -10.95 -10.48
N VAL A 41 -5.11 -9.66 -10.17
CA VAL A 41 -5.16 -9.16 -8.77
C VAL A 41 -6.39 -9.70 -8.05
N GLY A 42 -7.55 -9.72 -8.72
CA GLY A 42 -8.81 -10.24 -8.16
C GLY A 42 -8.75 -11.71 -7.77
N THR A 43 -7.89 -12.52 -8.42
CA THR A 43 -7.66 -13.90 -7.96
C THR A 43 -7.04 -14.01 -6.57
N GLN A 44 -6.49 -12.91 -6.04
CA GLN A 44 -5.81 -12.84 -4.75
C GLN A 44 -6.61 -12.10 -3.67
N ASP A 45 -7.89 -11.76 -3.91
CA ASP A 45 -8.73 -10.97 -3.00
C ASP A 45 -8.72 -11.49 -1.56
N LYS A 46 -8.77 -12.82 -1.37
CA LYS A 46 -8.74 -13.44 -0.03
C LYS A 46 -7.43 -13.20 0.71
N GLU A 47 -6.30 -13.33 0.03
CA GLU A 47 -4.98 -13.13 0.63
C GLU A 47 -4.71 -11.64 0.87
N ILE A 48 -5.20 -10.76 -0.01
CA ILE A 48 -5.14 -9.30 0.18
C ILE A 48 -5.99 -8.89 1.40
N ALA A 49 -7.21 -9.43 1.52
CA ALA A 49 -8.08 -9.17 2.69
C ALA A 49 -7.44 -9.67 3.99
N LYS A 50 -6.82 -10.86 3.96
CA LYS A 50 -6.05 -11.40 5.08
C LYS A 50 -4.87 -10.49 5.43
N ALA A 51 -4.11 -10.01 4.44
CA ALA A 51 -3.02 -9.06 4.66
C ALA A 51 -3.51 -7.78 5.35
N ILE A 52 -4.62 -7.21 4.90
CA ILE A 52 -5.24 -6.03 5.53
C ILE A 52 -5.61 -6.33 6.98
N GLU A 53 -6.27 -7.45 7.26
CA GLU A 53 -6.70 -7.80 8.62
C GLU A 53 -5.53 -7.89 9.60
N TYR A 54 -4.50 -8.66 9.26
CA TYR A 54 -3.36 -8.90 10.14
C TYR A 54 -2.47 -7.67 10.25
N ALA A 55 -2.22 -6.97 9.14
CA ALA A 55 -1.42 -5.74 9.15
C ALA A 55 -2.10 -4.64 9.97
N SER A 56 -3.43 -4.54 9.90
CA SER A 56 -4.20 -3.55 10.68
C SER A 56 -4.10 -3.78 12.19
N LYS A 57 -4.08 -5.04 12.64
CA LYS A 57 -3.89 -5.38 14.07
C LYS A 57 -2.50 -4.94 14.54
N ARG A 58 -1.44 -5.36 13.82
CA ARG A 58 -0.04 -5.01 14.13
C ARG A 58 0.23 -3.51 14.08
N TYR A 59 -0.31 -2.82 13.07
CA TYR A 59 -0.17 -1.38 12.93
C TYR A 59 -0.84 -0.66 14.12
N ARG A 60 -1.98 -1.14 14.61
CA ARG A 60 -2.65 -0.56 15.79
C ARG A 60 -1.79 -0.67 17.06
N GLU A 61 -1.02 -1.74 17.20
CA GLU A 61 -0.11 -1.97 18.33
C GLU A 61 1.17 -1.11 18.29
N GLY A 62 1.30 -0.25 17.28
CA GLY A 62 2.44 0.65 17.06
C GLY A 62 3.40 0.20 15.97
N GLY A 63 3.10 -0.90 15.27
CA GLY A 63 3.91 -1.41 14.16
C GLY A 63 3.98 -0.47 12.95
N ARG A 64 5.03 -0.66 12.16
CA ARG A 64 5.29 0.09 10.91
C ARG A 64 4.99 -0.79 9.69
N LEU A 65 4.51 -0.18 8.60
CA LEU A 65 4.48 -0.80 7.28
C LEU A 65 5.86 -0.63 6.64
N ILE A 66 6.57 -1.72 6.37
CA ILE A 66 7.93 -1.70 5.82
C ILE A 66 7.91 -2.44 4.48
N TYR A 67 8.07 -1.70 3.39
CA TYR A 67 8.09 -2.24 2.04
C TYR A 67 9.54 -2.52 1.64
N VAL A 68 9.83 -3.71 1.14
CA VAL A 68 11.19 -4.10 0.72
C VAL A 68 11.17 -4.64 -0.69
N GLY A 69 12.08 -4.17 -1.54
CA GLY A 69 12.19 -4.64 -2.91
C GLY A 69 13.45 -4.16 -3.62
N ALA A 70 13.67 -4.62 -4.84
CA ALA A 70 14.72 -4.12 -5.72
C ALA A 70 14.09 -3.47 -6.97
N GLY A 71 14.85 -2.60 -7.64
CA GLY A 71 14.44 -1.98 -8.90
C GLY A 71 13.03 -1.38 -8.84
N THR A 72 12.18 -1.71 -9.81
CA THR A 72 10.80 -1.21 -9.88
C THR A 72 9.97 -1.58 -8.64
N SER A 73 10.11 -2.80 -8.12
CA SER A 73 9.35 -3.25 -6.95
C SER A 73 9.69 -2.43 -5.70
N GLY A 74 10.98 -2.13 -5.47
CA GLY A 74 11.41 -1.25 -4.38
C GLY A 74 10.90 0.19 -4.55
N ARG A 75 10.94 0.74 -5.77
CA ARG A 75 10.41 2.08 -6.07
C ARG A 75 8.90 2.19 -5.83
N LEU A 76 8.13 1.16 -6.18
CA LEU A 76 6.69 1.12 -5.92
C LEU A 76 6.37 1.05 -4.43
N GLY A 77 7.16 0.30 -3.65
CA GLY A 77 7.05 0.29 -2.19
C GLY A 77 7.32 1.66 -1.57
N ILE A 78 8.35 2.37 -2.05
CA ILE A 78 8.63 3.75 -1.64
C ILE A 78 7.46 4.67 -2.03
N LEU A 79 6.95 4.58 -3.26
CA LEU A 79 5.84 5.39 -3.74
C LEU A 79 4.61 5.26 -2.84
N ASP A 80 4.17 4.04 -2.54
CA ASP A 80 3.02 3.81 -1.68
C ASP A 80 3.26 4.38 -0.27
N ALA A 81 4.43 4.11 0.33
CA ALA A 81 4.78 4.61 1.66
C ALA A 81 4.70 6.13 1.79
N VAL A 82 5.28 6.87 0.83
CA VAL A 82 5.32 8.34 0.88
C VAL A 82 3.94 8.97 0.65
N GLU A 83 3.06 8.30 -0.11
CA GLU A 83 1.70 8.79 -0.37
C GLU A 83 0.79 8.67 0.87
N LEU A 84 1.08 7.79 1.82
CA LEU A 84 0.28 7.65 3.05
C LEU A 84 0.39 8.87 3.97
N VAL A 85 1.51 9.60 3.92
CA VAL A 85 1.73 10.80 4.75
C VAL A 85 0.76 11.93 4.38
N PRO A 86 0.69 12.43 3.13
CA PRO A 86 -0.28 13.46 2.76
C PRO A 86 -1.72 12.94 2.68
N THR A 87 -1.92 11.63 2.47
CA THR A 87 -3.27 11.04 2.31
C THR A 87 -3.94 10.69 3.63
N TYR A 88 -3.20 10.20 4.62
CA TYR A 88 -3.77 9.72 5.89
C TYR A 88 -3.11 10.34 7.11
N ARG A 89 -2.25 11.35 6.90
CA ARG A 89 -1.55 12.10 7.93
C ARG A 89 -0.82 11.21 8.93
N ILE A 90 -0.25 10.10 8.44
CA ILE A 90 0.58 9.25 9.27
C ILE A 90 1.94 9.91 9.49
N ASN A 91 2.58 9.62 10.62
CA ASN A 91 3.99 9.92 10.80
C ASN A 91 4.78 9.14 9.72
N PRO A 92 5.71 9.77 8.96
CA PRO A 92 6.54 9.08 7.97
C PRO A 92 7.25 7.82 8.48
N GLU A 93 7.59 7.76 9.77
CA GLU A 93 8.21 6.58 10.39
C GLU A 93 7.26 5.36 10.48
N ARG A 94 5.95 5.55 10.22
CA ARG A 94 4.95 4.48 10.24
C ARG A 94 4.83 3.74 8.90
N ALA A 95 5.39 4.30 7.82
CA ALA A 95 5.43 3.65 6.51
C ALA A 95 6.77 3.92 5.82
N ILE A 96 7.58 2.88 5.62
CA ILE A 96 8.97 3.00 5.19
C ILE A 96 9.20 2.11 3.96
N GLY A 97 9.73 2.69 2.89
CA GLY A 97 10.19 1.94 1.73
C GLY A 97 11.71 1.75 1.75
N LEU A 98 12.15 0.49 1.66
CA LEU A 98 13.55 0.10 1.48
C LEU A 98 13.75 -0.47 0.07
N ILE A 99 14.80 0.01 -0.59
CA ILE A 99 15.18 -0.43 -1.92
C ILE A 99 16.62 -0.95 -1.90
N ALA A 100 16.84 -2.13 -2.49
CA ALA A 100 18.18 -2.68 -2.67
C ALA A 100 19.09 -1.65 -3.38
N GLY A 101 20.26 -1.37 -2.81
CA GLY A 101 21.18 -0.32 -3.28
C GLY A 101 20.93 1.07 -2.65
N GLY A 102 19.99 1.18 -1.71
CA GLY A 102 19.74 2.37 -0.91
C GLY A 102 19.13 3.54 -1.70
N GLN A 103 19.16 4.74 -1.11
CA GLN A 103 18.46 5.91 -1.66
C GLN A 103 18.83 6.24 -3.11
N SER A 104 20.07 6.01 -3.52
CA SER A 104 20.52 6.24 -4.91
C SER A 104 19.77 5.37 -5.92
N ALA A 105 19.34 4.17 -5.51
CA ALA A 105 18.61 3.22 -6.34
C ALA A 105 17.21 3.74 -6.74
N MET A 106 16.68 4.73 -6.02
CA MET A 106 15.44 5.41 -6.39
C MET A 106 15.57 6.09 -7.76
N PHE A 107 16.71 6.71 -8.04
CA PHE A 107 16.93 7.54 -9.23
C PHE A 107 17.80 6.87 -10.30
N ARG A 108 18.57 5.85 -9.94
CA ARG A 108 19.46 5.11 -10.85
C ARG A 108 19.37 3.61 -10.58
N ALA A 109 19.58 2.78 -11.59
CA ALA A 109 19.72 1.34 -11.33
C ALA A 109 21.07 1.08 -10.63
N VAL A 110 21.06 0.19 -9.64
CA VAL A 110 22.27 -0.29 -8.96
C VAL A 110 22.36 -1.79 -9.25
N GLU A 111 23.29 -2.17 -10.11
CA GLU A 111 23.49 -3.58 -10.51
C GLU A 111 24.01 -4.41 -9.33
N GLY A 112 23.55 -5.67 -9.24
CA GLY A 112 24.01 -6.64 -8.25
C GLY A 112 23.44 -6.48 -6.83
N ALA A 113 22.87 -5.33 -6.47
CA ALA A 113 22.31 -5.12 -5.13
C ALA A 113 21.13 -6.06 -4.82
N GLU A 114 20.39 -6.49 -5.84
CA GLU A 114 19.25 -7.40 -5.70
C GLU A 114 19.66 -8.85 -5.40
N ASP A 115 20.90 -9.21 -5.70
CA ASP A 115 21.46 -10.55 -5.53
C ASP A 115 22.07 -10.79 -4.15
N ASP A 116 22.12 -9.77 -3.29
CA ASP A 116 22.68 -9.86 -1.93
C ASP A 116 21.58 -10.07 -0.87
N PRO A 117 21.42 -11.29 -0.32
CA PRO A 117 20.48 -11.55 0.77
C PRO A 117 20.94 -10.97 2.12
N GLN A 118 22.24 -10.79 2.35
CA GLN A 118 22.76 -10.24 3.61
C GLN A 118 22.47 -8.73 3.69
N LEU A 119 22.48 -8.04 2.55
CA LEU A 119 22.05 -6.64 2.47
C LEU A 119 20.61 -6.47 2.97
N GLY A 120 19.69 -7.34 2.56
CA GLY A 120 18.29 -7.27 3.00
C GLY A 120 18.09 -7.48 4.50
N GLU A 121 18.87 -8.37 5.12
CA GLU A 121 18.90 -8.53 6.58
C GLU A 121 19.48 -7.30 7.27
N LYS A 122 20.60 -6.78 6.74
CA LYS A 122 21.28 -5.61 7.29
C LYS A 122 20.37 -4.38 7.30
N ASP A 123 19.69 -4.09 6.19
CA ASP A 123 18.83 -2.91 6.09
C ASP A 123 17.68 -2.95 7.12
N LEU A 124 17.13 -4.14 7.41
CA LEU A 124 16.12 -4.32 8.46
C LEU A 124 16.69 -4.24 9.89
N LYS A 125 17.94 -4.69 10.10
CA LYS A 125 18.66 -4.49 11.36
C LYS A 125 18.92 -3.02 11.64
N ASP A 126 19.40 -2.28 10.64
CA ASP A 126 19.67 -0.85 10.73
C ASP A 126 18.37 -0.07 11.02
N LEU A 127 17.24 -0.52 10.49
CA LEU A 127 15.90 0.01 10.77
C LEU A 127 15.33 -0.38 12.16
N LYS A 128 16.06 -1.22 12.91
CA LYS A 128 15.63 -1.78 14.20
C LYS A 128 14.26 -2.43 14.11
N LEU A 129 14.09 -3.32 13.13
CA LEU A 129 12.87 -4.12 12.98
C LEU A 129 12.51 -4.82 14.30
N ASN A 130 11.24 -4.81 14.66
CA ASN A 130 10.71 -5.51 15.84
C ASN A 130 9.46 -6.34 15.48
N GLU A 131 8.98 -7.12 16.44
CA GLU A 131 7.88 -8.07 16.27
C GLU A 131 6.54 -7.40 15.94
N LYS A 132 6.36 -6.10 16.18
CA LYS A 132 5.11 -5.41 15.82
C LYS A 132 5.10 -4.96 14.37
N ASP A 133 6.24 -4.92 13.71
CA ASP A 133 6.35 -4.42 12.35
C ASP A 133 5.75 -5.40 11.33
N ILE A 134 5.43 -4.86 10.15
CA ILE A 134 4.90 -5.58 9.00
C ILE A 134 5.90 -5.39 7.85
N VAL A 135 6.48 -6.49 7.37
CA VAL A 135 7.40 -6.49 6.23
C VAL A 135 6.68 -7.01 4.99
N ILE A 136 6.56 -6.15 3.97
CA ILE A 136 5.94 -6.44 2.68
C ILE A 136 7.07 -6.57 1.65
N GLY A 137 7.41 -7.81 1.28
CA GLY A 137 8.44 -8.14 0.30
C GLY A 137 7.91 -8.20 -1.13
N LEU A 138 8.47 -7.40 -2.03
CA LEU A 138 8.05 -7.32 -3.42
C LEU A 138 9.13 -7.83 -4.39
N ALA A 139 8.79 -8.86 -5.15
CA ALA A 139 9.59 -9.28 -6.30
C ALA A 139 8.70 -9.93 -7.37
N ALA A 140 8.63 -9.32 -8.56
CA ALA A 140 7.81 -9.86 -9.66
C ALA A 140 8.19 -11.30 -10.02
N SER A 141 9.49 -11.60 -10.06
CA SER A 141 10.04 -12.93 -10.31
C SER A 141 9.79 -13.93 -9.17
N GLY A 142 9.39 -13.43 -8.00
CA GLY A 142 9.16 -14.22 -6.79
C GLY A 142 10.43 -14.83 -6.17
N ARG A 143 11.63 -14.41 -6.58
CA ARG A 143 12.88 -15.09 -6.18
C ARG A 143 14.10 -14.18 -5.92
N THR A 144 13.89 -12.87 -5.81
CA THR A 144 14.98 -11.90 -5.62
C THR A 144 15.70 -12.14 -4.27
N PRO A 145 17.01 -12.44 -4.25
CA PRO A 145 17.75 -12.76 -3.03
C PRO A 145 17.67 -11.71 -1.91
N TYR A 146 17.78 -10.42 -2.23
CA TYR A 146 17.60 -9.33 -1.26
C TYR A 146 16.28 -9.45 -0.49
N VAL A 147 15.17 -9.66 -1.21
CA VAL A 147 13.82 -9.80 -0.62
C VAL A 147 13.71 -11.07 0.21
N ILE A 148 14.33 -12.18 -0.22
CA ILE A 148 14.39 -13.42 0.56
C ILE A 148 15.10 -13.17 1.90
N GLY A 149 16.23 -12.45 1.87
CA GLY A 149 16.99 -12.08 3.07
C GLY A 149 16.14 -11.26 4.05
N CYS A 150 15.45 -10.24 3.54
CA CYS A 150 14.51 -9.43 4.33
C CYS A 150 13.44 -10.28 5.02
N LEU A 151 12.74 -11.13 4.26
CA LEU A 151 11.64 -11.94 4.77
C LEU A 151 12.12 -13.00 5.79
N LYS A 152 13.28 -13.62 5.55
CA LYS A 152 13.89 -14.54 6.52
C LYS A 152 14.20 -13.86 7.85
N TYR A 153 14.83 -12.69 7.81
CA TYR A 153 15.14 -11.95 9.03
C TYR A 153 13.87 -11.46 9.75
N ALA A 154 12.88 -10.98 9.00
CA ALA A 154 11.60 -10.56 9.56
C ALA A 154 10.89 -11.69 10.34
N ASN A 155 10.92 -12.91 9.81
CA ASN A 155 10.41 -14.09 10.52
C ASN A 155 11.19 -14.40 11.81
N GLN A 156 12.52 -14.27 11.80
CA GLN A 156 13.34 -14.49 13.00
C GLN A 156 12.95 -13.52 14.12
N VAL A 157 12.62 -12.28 13.76
CA VAL A 157 12.15 -11.22 14.68
C VAL A 157 10.64 -11.33 14.97
N LYS A 158 9.91 -12.24 14.32
CA LYS A 158 8.46 -12.45 14.46
C LYS A 158 7.60 -11.27 13.99
N ALA A 159 8.16 -10.41 13.15
CA ALA A 159 7.40 -9.42 12.39
C ALA A 159 6.42 -10.14 11.45
N LEU A 160 5.29 -9.50 11.12
CA LEU A 160 4.36 -10.06 10.14
C LEU A 160 5.00 -9.98 8.75
N THR A 161 5.01 -11.09 8.02
CA THR A 161 5.62 -11.15 6.68
C THR A 161 4.57 -11.35 5.59
N ILE A 162 4.58 -10.46 4.60
CA ILE A 162 3.72 -10.53 3.41
C ILE A 162 4.62 -10.52 2.18
N SER A 163 4.40 -11.42 1.22
CA SER A 163 5.13 -11.41 -0.04
C SER A 163 4.20 -11.14 -1.23
N ILE A 164 4.66 -10.34 -2.19
CA ILE A 164 3.95 -10.04 -3.43
C ILE A 164 4.81 -10.47 -4.63
N ALA A 165 4.32 -11.44 -5.39
CA ALA A 165 4.96 -11.96 -6.59
C ALA A 165 3.97 -12.06 -7.77
N CYS A 166 4.51 -12.17 -8.99
CA CYS A 166 3.73 -12.35 -10.21
C CYS A 166 3.95 -13.72 -10.87
N VAL A 167 4.35 -14.70 -10.05
CA VAL A 167 4.55 -16.10 -10.41
C VAL A 167 3.91 -16.99 -9.35
N LYS A 168 3.52 -18.21 -9.73
CA LYS A 168 2.98 -19.20 -8.78
C LYS A 168 4.10 -19.82 -7.95
N LYS A 169 3.80 -20.19 -6.70
CA LYS A 169 4.71 -20.89 -5.78
C LYS A 169 6.07 -20.19 -5.68
N SER A 170 6.01 -18.86 -5.56
CA SER A 170 7.15 -17.97 -5.43
C SER A 170 8.10 -18.44 -4.32
N GLU A 171 9.40 -18.21 -4.49
CA GLU A 171 10.39 -18.56 -3.47
C GLU A 171 10.25 -17.65 -2.26
N ILE A 172 9.96 -16.36 -2.48
CA ILE A 172 9.67 -15.40 -1.40
C ILE A 172 8.41 -15.79 -0.61
N GLY A 173 7.40 -16.38 -1.26
CA GLY A 173 6.17 -16.82 -0.60
C GLY A 173 6.36 -17.95 0.41
N LYS A 174 7.44 -18.73 0.31
CA LYS A 174 7.79 -19.74 1.31
C LYS A 174 8.27 -19.13 2.64
N TYR A 175 8.70 -17.87 2.61
CA TYR A 175 9.20 -17.13 3.76
C TYR A 175 8.21 -16.03 4.19
N ALA A 176 6.94 -16.10 3.78
CA ALA A 176 5.91 -15.15 4.18
C ALA A 176 4.75 -15.86 4.88
N ASP A 177 4.20 -15.22 5.91
CA ASP A 177 2.95 -15.65 6.56
C ASP A 177 1.76 -15.58 5.59
N ILE A 178 1.82 -14.61 4.66
CA ILE A 178 0.80 -14.36 3.64
C ILE A 178 1.49 -14.17 2.28
N ALA A 179 1.22 -15.08 1.34
CA ALA A 179 1.75 -15.02 -0.01
C ALA A 179 0.67 -14.56 -1.00
N ILE A 180 0.91 -13.45 -1.69
CA ILE A 180 0.04 -12.87 -2.70
C ILE A 180 0.71 -13.07 -4.07
N GLU A 181 0.10 -13.90 -4.92
CA GLU A 181 0.69 -14.38 -6.18
C GLU A 181 -0.17 -14.00 -7.40
N ALA A 182 -0.14 -12.71 -7.78
CA ALA A 182 -0.92 -12.18 -8.89
C ALA A 182 -0.26 -12.46 -10.25
N VAL A 183 -0.60 -13.60 -10.86
CA VAL A 183 -0.01 -14.06 -12.12
C VAL A 183 -0.60 -13.32 -13.32
N VAL A 184 0.09 -12.29 -13.79
CA VAL A 184 -0.31 -11.44 -14.93
C VAL A 184 0.03 -12.00 -16.32
N GLY A 185 0.72 -13.15 -16.37
CA GLY A 185 1.20 -13.77 -17.59
C GLY A 185 2.44 -13.08 -18.20
N PRO A 186 2.88 -13.53 -19.40
CA PRO A 186 4.04 -12.97 -20.10
C PRO A 186 3.91 -11.48 -20.39
N GLU A 187 4.99 -10.72 -20.20
CA GLU A 187 5.03 -9.29 -20.53
C GLU A 187 5.09 -9.06 -22.05
N VAL A 188 4.61 -7.90 -22.52
CA VAL A 188 4.67 -7.55 -23.96
C VAL A 188 6.10 -7.47 -24.47
N ILE A 189 7.03 -7.00 -23.62
CA ILE A 189 8.47 -7.13 -23.81
C ILE A 189 8.94 -8.18 -22.82
N THR A 190 9.45 -9.30 -23.32
CA THR A 190 9.90 -10.45 -22.51
C THR A 190 10.78 -9.99 -21.34
N GLY A 191 10.44 -10.39 -20.11
CA GLY A 191 11.20 -10.05 -18.91
C GLY A 191 11.01 -8.62 -18.39
N SER A 192 10.32 -7.72 -19.11
CA SER A 192 10.10 -6.32 -18.69
C SER A 192 9.00 -6.20 -17.63
N THR A 193 9.22 -6.78 -16.45
CA THR A 193 8.28 -6.84 -15.33
C THR A 193 7.91 -5.48 -14.72
N ARG A 194 8.56 -4.39 -15.15
CA ARG A 194 8.12 -3.03 -14.82
C ARG A 194 6.73 -2.68 -15.38
N MET A 195 6.19 -3.50 -16.28
CA MET A 195 4.91 -3.30 -16.95
C MET A 195 3.76 -3.90 -16.14
N LYS A 196 3.15 -5.02 -16.58
CA LYS A 196 1.97 -5.56 -15.91
C LYS A 196 2.26 -5.97 -14.47
N ALA A 197 3.40 -6.62 -14.22
CA ALA A 197 3.74 -7.05 -12.87
C ALA A 197 3.94 -5.85 -11.91
N GLY A 198 4.61 -4.78 -12.36
CA GLY A 198 4.71 -3.53 -11.62
C GLY A 198 3.34 -2.89 -11.34
N THR A 199 2.45 -2.86 -12.33
CA THR A 199 1.09 -2.33 -12.14
C THR A 199 0.28 -3.19 -11.16
N ALA A 200 0.37 -4.52 -11.23
CA ALA A 200 -0.26 -5.42 -10.26
C ALA A 200 0.26 -5.18 -8.84
N GLN A 201 1.57 -5.04 -8.67
CA GLN A 201 2.19 -4.69 -7.39
C GLN A 201 1.65 -3.36 -6.85
N LYS A 202 1.54 -2.32 -7.70
CA LYS A 202 0.96 -1.03 -7.30
C LYS A 202 -0.48 -1.19 -6.81
N MET A 203 -1.31 -1.92 -7.55
CA MET A 203 -2.72 -2.15 -7.16
C MET A 203 -2.82 -2.85 -5.80
N ILE A 204 -2.03 -3.91 -5.60
CA ILE A 204 -2.03 -4.67 -4.34
C ILE A 204 -1.52 -3.81 -3.18
N LEU A 205 -0.44 -3.05 -3.37
CA LEU A 205 0.09 -2.12 -2.37
C LEU A 205 -0.99 -1.12 -1.94
N ASN A 206 -1.61 -0.46 -2.90
CA ASN A 206 -2.66 0.52 -2.63
C ASN A 206 -3.86 -0.10 -1.91
N MET A 207 -4.26 -1.33 -2.25
CA MET A 207 -5.33 -2.06 -1.54
C MET A 207 -4.95 -2.33 -0.09
N ILE A 208 -3.73 -2.83 0.16
CA ILE A 208 -3.26 -3.15 1.52
C ILE A 208 -3.16 -1.88 2.35
N SER A 209 -2.46 -0.86 1.85
CA SER A 209 -2.18 0.36 2.60
C SER A 209 -3.46 1.17 2.86
N THR A 210 -4.31 1.35 1.84
CA THR A 210 -5.64 1.98 2.00
C THR A 210 -6.52 1.19 2.94
N GLY A 211 -6.57 -0.14 2.80
CA GLY A 211 -7.33 -1.03 3.67
C GLY A 211 -6.90 -0.91 5.13
N VAL A 212 -5.58 -0.87 5.38
CA VAL A 212 -5.04 -0.65 6.73
C VAL A 212 -5.50 0.70 7.28
N MET A 213 -5.41 1.79 6.50
CA MET A 213 -5.80 3.12 6.97
C MET A 213 -7.31 3.26 7.21
N ILE A 214 -8.15 2.61 6.40
CA ILE A 214 -9.59 2.49 6.65
C ILE A 214 -9.83 1.80 8.01
N LYS A 215 -9.12 0.71 8.30
CA LYS A 215 -9.23 -0.01 9.58
C LYS A 215 -8.64 0.75 10.78
N GLN A 216 -7.91 1.84 10.55
CA GLN A 216 -7.49 2.80 11.58
C GLN A 216 -8.37 4.05 11.68
N GLY A 217 -9.56 4.05 11.05
CA GLY A 217 -10.51 5.15 11.17
C GLY A 217 -10.11 6.41 10.40
N LYS A 218 -9.16 6.33 9.45
CA LYS A 218 -8.73 7.50 8.65
C LYS A 218 -9.73 7.91 7.58
N VAL A 219 -10.77 7.08 7.37
CA VAL A 219 -11.82 7.24 6.36
C VAL A 219 -13.17 7.03 7.03
N TYR A 220 -14.15 7.86 6.66
CA TYR A 220 -15.56 7.66 6.96
C TYR A 220 -16.34 7.65 5.67
N GLU A 221 -17.23 6.67 5.49
CA GLU A 221 -17.86 6.37 4.21
C GLU A 221 -16.79 6.21 3.11
N ASN A 222 -16.70 7.16 2.18
CA ASN A 222 -15.67 7.21 1.14
C ASN A 222 -14.85 8.51 1.18
N VAL A 223 -14.92 9.27 2.27
CA VAL A 223 -14.18 10.52 2.47
C VAL A 223 -13.06 10.35 3.49
N MET A 224 -11.90 10.91 3.16
CA MET A 224 -10.74 10.98 4.03
C MET A 224 -11.00 12.05 5.11
N VAL A 225 -11.05 11.64 6.37
CA VAL A 225 -11.43 12.51 7.50
C VAL A 225 -10.27 12.99 8.35
N ASP A 226 -9.04 12.54 8.05
CA ASP A 226 -7.82 13.03 8.73
C ASP A 226 -7.02 13.99 7.84
N VAL A 227 -7.73 14.97 7.28
CA VAL A 227 -7.13 16.08 6.52
C VAL A 227 -6.68 17.15 7.50
N MET A 228 -5.47 17.69 7.32
CA MET A 228 -5.00 18.85 8.10
C MET A 228 -5.24 20.14 7.30
N PRO A 229 -6.21 20.98 7.67
CA PRO A 229 -6.48 22.23 6.97
C PRO A 229 -5.44 23.32 7.30
N THR A 230 -4.24 23.21 6.73
CA THR A 230 -3.12 24.15 6.97
C THR A 230 -3.11 25.38 6.08
N ASN A 231 -4.02 25.46 5.10
CA ASN A 231 -4.19 26.58 4.20
C ASN A 231 -5.67 26.70 3.78
N SER A 232 -6.05 27.84 3.20
CA SER A 232 -7.45 28.13 2.84
C SER A 232 -8.09 27.07 1.94
N LYS A 233 -7.33 26.48 0.99
CA LYS A 233 -7.83 25.40 0.13
C LYS A 233 -8.15 24.13 0.92
N LEU A 234 -7.34 23.81 1.92
CA LEU A 234 -7.57 22.62 2.75
C LEU A 234 -8.67 22.85 3.79
N VAL A 235 -8.87 24.10 4.26
CA VAL A 235 -10.04 24.48 5.07
C VAL A 235 -11.33 24.29 4.28
N ASP A 236 -11.40 24.85 3.06
CA ASP A 236 -12.54 24.68 2.15
C ASP A 236 -12.86 23.20 1.88
N ARG A 237 -11.82 22.40 1.61
CA ARG A 237 -11.96 20.95 1.46
C ARG A 237 -12.50 20.27 2.73
N ALA A 238 -12.04 20.68 3.90
CA ALA A 238 -12.49 20.13 5.18
C ALA A 238 -13.98 20.43 5.42
N CYS A 239 -14.42 21.68 5.19
CA CYS A 239 -15.83 22.06 5.28
C CYS A 239 -16.69 21.22 4.31
N ARG A 240 -16.26 21.09 3.05
CA ARG A 240 -16.98 20.27 2.06
C ARG A 240 -17.09 18.80 2.45
N ILE A 241 -16.06 18.22 3.08
CA ILE A 241 -16.11 16.85 3.60
C ILE A 241 -17.18 16.75 4.70
N ILE A 242 -17.23 17.72 5.61
CA ILE A 242 -18.24 17.75 6.68
C ILE A 242 -19.64 17.88 6.10
N GLU A 243 -19.86 18.79 5.15
CA GLU A 243 -21.15 18.96 4.47
C GLU A 243 -21.62 17.66 3.82
N VAL A 244 -20.76 17.01 3.02
CA VAL A 244 -21.11 15.76 2.36
C VAL A 244 -21.43 14.65 3.37
N ALA A 245 -20.62 14.54 4.43
CA ALA A 245 -20.79 13.49 5.44
C ALA A 245 -22.02 13.70 6.33
N THR A 246 -22.44 14.95 6.56
CA THR A 246 -23.44 15.30 7.59
C THR A 246 -24.74 15.88 7.03
N GLY A 247 -24.72 16.45 5.83
CA GLY A 247 -25.85 17.14 5.21
C GLY A 247 -26.10 18.56 5.73
N VAL A 248 -25.19 19.12 6.53
CA VAL A 248 -25.32 20.50 7.06
C VAL A 248 -24.89 21.54 6.04
N SER A 249 -25.19 22.82 6.31
CA SER A 249 -24.72 23.94 5.48
C SER A 249 -23.24 24.24 5.71
N GLU A 250 -22.62 24.91 4.73
CA GLU A 250 -21.23 25.40 4.82
C GLU A 250 -20.95 26.19 6.11
N SER A 251 -21.87 27.07 6.53
CA SER A 251 -21.66 27.85 7.77
C SER A 251 -21.62 26.95 9.01
N VAL A 252 -22.52 25.97 9.10
CA VAL A 252 -22.55 25.02 10.23
C VAL A 252 -21.31 24.12 10.20
N ALA A 253 -20.88 23.70 9.01
CA ALA A 253 -19.66 22.93 8.83
C ALA A 253 -18.42 23.71 9.28
N SER A 254 -18.30 24.98 8.85
CA SER A 254 -17.19 25.87 9.23
C SER A 254 -17.16 26.14 10.74
N ASP A 255 -18.29 26.54 11.32
CA ASP A 255 -18.39 26.81 12.77
C ASP A 255 -18.06 25.57 13.61
N THR A 256 -18.48 24.39 13.15
CA THR A 256 -18.22 23.13 13.86
C THR A 256 -16.78 22.66 13.67
N LEU A 257 -16.19 22.89 12.50
CA LEU A 257 -14.78 22.63 12.25
C LEU A 257 -13.88 23.47 13.18
N GLU A 258 -14.20 24.75 13.38
CA GLU A 258 -13.49 25.62 14.32
C GLU A 258 -13.65 25.12 15.76
N LYS A 259 -14.88 24.78 16.18
CA LYS A 259 -15.14 24.19 17.51
C LYS A 259 -14.40 22.87 17.73
N ALA A 260 -14.11 22.14 16.66
CA ALA A 260 -13.38 20.87 16.68
C ALA A 260 -11.85 21.05 16.57
N ASP A 261 -11.31 22.26 16.77
CA ASP A 261 -9.89 22.58 16.60
C ASP A 261 -9.35 22.14 15.23
N MET A 262 -10.15 22.39 14.19
CA MET A 262 -9.85 22.02 12.81
C MET A 262 -9.75 20.51 12.54
N ASN A 263 -10.32 19.68 13.42
CA ASN A 263 -10.37 18.23 13.27
C ASN A 263 -11.70 17.79 12.62
N VAL A 264 -11.63 17.37 11.35
CA VAL A 264 -12.79 16.93 10.56
C VAL A 264 -13.50 15.74 11.19
N ALA A 265 -12.77 14.75 11.71
CA ALA A 265 -13.39 13.56 12.32
C ALA A 265 -14.18 13.90 13.59
N VAL A 266 -13.64 14.79 14.43
CA VAL A 266 -14.33 15.31 15.62
C VAL A 266 -15.56 16.13 15.22
N ALA A 267 -15.43 17.03 14.24
CA ALA A 267 -16.54 17.83 13.75
C ALA A 267 -17.71 16.97 13.22
N ILE A 268 -17.42 15.96 12.39
CA ILE A 268 -18.43 15.01 11.89
C ILE A 268 -19.09 14.28 13.06
N THR A 269 -18.31 13.85 14.05
CA THR A 269 -18.83 13.12 15.22
C THR A 269 -19.77 13.99 16.05
N MET A 270 -19.38 15.24 16.33
CA MET A 270 -20.23 16.21 17.04
C MET A 270 -21.56 16.41 16.30
N LEU A 271 -21.53 16.57 14.98
CA LEU A 271 -22.74 16.80 14.17
C LEU A 271 -23.64 15.56 14.09
N LYS A 272 -23.07 14.35 14.02
CA LYS A 272 -23.85 13.11 13.92
C LYS A 272 -24.46 12.65 15.23
N THR A 273 -23.83 12.97 16.36
CA THR A 273 -24.25 12.47 17.69
C THR A 273 -24.85 13.56 18.59
N GLY A 274 -24.64 14.84 18.26
CA GLY A 274 -25.08 15.97 19.06
C GLY A 274 -24.26 16.22 20.33
N VAL A 275 -23.16 15.50 20.54
CA VAL A 275 -22.28 15.67 21.70
C VAL A 275 -21.27 16.82 21.50
N ASP A 276 -20.71 17.31 22.60
CA ASP A 276 -19.64 18.32 22.56
C ASP A 276 -18.28 17.75 22.11
N LYS A 277 -17.30 18.64 21.93
CA LYS A 277 -15.96 18.30 21.44
C LYS A 277 -15.25 17.26 22.32
N GLU A 278 -15.27 17.46 23.64
CA GLU A 278 -14.56 16.59 24.58
C GLU A 278 -15.14 15.18 24.54
N LYS A 279 -16.47 15.09 24.57
CA LYS A 279 -17.14 13.79 24.48
C LYS A 279 -16.95 13.14 23.11
N ALA A 280 -16.97 13.91 22.02
CA ALA A 280 -16.71 13.39 20.67
C ALA A 280 -15.29 12.82 20.55
N MET A 281 -14.29 13.50 21.12
CA MET A 281 -12.91 13.03 21.17
C MET A 281 -12.77 11.72 21.96
N ASP A 282 -13.44 11.62 23.10
CA ASP A 282 -13.41 10.41 23.94
C ASP A 282 -14.04 9.21 23.23
N ILE A 283 -15.23 9.38 22.64
CA ILE A 283 -15.92 8.29 21.94
C ILE A 283 -15.15 7.86 20.69
N LEU A 284 -14.56 8.81 19.95
CA LEU A 284 -13.68 8.49 18.83
C LEU A 284 -12.48 7.67 19.30
N LYS A 285 -11.87 8.04 20.43
CA LYS A 285 -10.74 7.29 20.98
C LYS A 285 -11.15 5.85 21.35
N GLU A 286 -12.29 5.66 21.98
CA GLU A 286 -12.86 4.34 22.30
C GLU A 286 -13.14 3.52 21.03
N CYS A 287 -13.61 4.17 19.98
CA CYS A 287 -13.89 3.55 18.67
C CYS A 287 -12.68 3.51 17.73
N ASN A 288 -11.47 3.78 18.21
CA ASN A 288 -10.23 3.81 17.43
C ASN A 288 -10.30 4.72 16.18
N GLY A 289 -10.92 5.89 16.32
CA GLY A 289 -11.12 6.87 15.27
C GLY A 289 -12.19 6.49 14.23
N ASN A 290 -12.87 5.35 14.38
CA ASN A 290 -13.86 4.90 13.41
C ASN A 290 -15.22 5.58 13.67
N ILE A 291 -15.50 6.63 12.89
CA ILE A 291 -16.76 7.39 12.98
C ILE A 291 -17.99 6.50 12.75
N SER A 292 -17.94 5.52 11.85
CA SER A 292 -19.09 4.62 11.62
C SER A 292 -19.43 3.78 12.85
N LEU A 293 -18.42 3.35 13.63
CA LEU A 293 -18.67 2.68 14.92
C LEU A 293 -19.30 3.64 15.93
N VAL A 294 -18.85 4.90 15.97
CA VAL A 294 -19.43 5.92 16.85
C VAL A 294 -20.90 6.15 16.52
N VAL A 295 -21.22 6.36 15.24
CA VAL A 295 -22.60 6.63 14.80
C VAL A 295 -23.53 5.46 15.11
N ASN A 296 -23.06 4.20 15.01
CA ASN A 296 -23.89 3.03 15.32
C ASN A 296 -24.17 2.84 16.83
N LEU A 297 -23.49 3.57 17.71
CA LEU A 297 -23.76 3.55 19.15
C LEU A 297 -24.88 4.52 19.56
N TYR A 298 -25.33 5.40 18.66
CA TYR A 298 -26.34 6.44 18.85
C TYR A 298 -27.56 6.18 17.97
#